data_AF-A0A1W5XHM4-F1
#
_entry.id   AF-A0A1W5XHM4-F1
#
_cell.length_a   1.000
_cell.length_b   1.000
_cell.length_c   1.000
_cell.angle_alpha   90.00
_cell.angle_beta   90.00
_cell.angle_gamma   90.00
#
_symmetry.space_group_name_H-M   'P 1'
#
loop_
_entity.id
_entity.type
_entity.pdbx_description
1 polymer ?
#
loop_
_entity_poly.entity_id
_entity_poly.type
_entity_poly.pdbx_seq_one_letter_code
_entity_poly.pdbx_strand_id
1 'polypeptide(L)' 'MVQARPSSRQGDDQRHAMPLQPIAGGRYHDRFERRSGRWCFLERRVRINPVGEVSRHLREDVP' A
#
# COMPACT_ATOMS: atom_id res chain seq x y z
N MET A 1 40.78 15.06 31.19
CA MET A 1 39.62 14.28 31.65
C MET A 1 38.52 14.46 30.61
N VAL A 2 38.42 13.55 29.64
CA VAL A 2 37.41 13.62 28.57
C VAL A 2 36.14 12.96 29.11
N GLN A 3 35.09 13.74 29.32
CA GLN A 3 33.78 13.19 29.67
C GLN A 3 33.18 12.52 28.41
N ALA A 4 32.98 11.21 28.50
CA ALA A 4 32.24 10.44 27.51
C ALA A 4 30.79 10.94 27.48
N ARG A 5 30.32 11.37 26.30
CA ARG A 5 28.90 11.67 26.06
C ARG A 5 28.07 10.42 26.34
N PRO A 6 26.93 10.51 27.05
CA PRO A 6 26.02 9.37 27.14
C PRO A 6 25.55 9.04 25.73
N SER A 7 25.81 7.80 25.28
CA SER A 7 25.22 7.32 24.04
C SER A 7 23.71 7.27 24.27
N SER A 8 22.99 8.23 23.71
CA SER A 8 21.56 8.11 23.48
C SER A 8 21.39 6.89 22.59
N ARG A 9 21.19 5.70 23.20
CA ARG A 9 20.63 4.57 22.46
C ARG A 9 19.29 5.06 21.98
N GLN A 10 19.28 5.40 20.71
CA GLN A 10 18.13 5.86 19.96
C GLN A 10 17.08 4.75 20.02
N GLY A 11 16.18 4.88 21.00
CA GLY A 11 14.99 4.07 21.11
C GLY A 11 13.87 4.73 20.30
N ASP A 12 14.09 4.99 19.01
CA ASP A 12 13.02 5.42 18.10
C ASP A 12 12.34 4.16 17.53
N ASP A 13 11.63 3.41 18.38
CA ASP A 13 10.62 2.44 17.94
C ASP A 13 9.22 2.95 18.32
N GLN A 14 8.92 4.20 18.01
CA GLN A 14 7.53 4.61 17.87
C GLN A 14 7.11 4.39 16.43
N ARG A 15 6.58 3.20 16.14
CA ARG A 15 5.84 2.93 14.90
C ARG A 15 4.53 3.70 14.94
N HIS A 16 4.60 4.99 14.64
CA HIS A 16 3.42 5.84 14.49
C HIS A 16 2.59 5.29 13.33
N ALA A 17 1.41 4.77 13.64
CA ALA A 17 0.41 4.46 12.63
C ALA A 17 0.11 5.75 11.85
N MET A 18 0.09 5.68 10.51
CA MET A 18 -0.33 6.83 9.71
C MET A 18 -1.83 7.09 9.95
N PRO A 19 -2.29 8.36 9.90
CA PRO A 19 -3.71 8.63 9.91
C PRO A 19 -4.40 7.93 8.75
N LEU A 20 -5.66 7.54 8.94
CA LEU A 20 -6.48 7.00 7.84
C LEU A 20 -6.58 8.07 6.75
N GLN A 21 -6.12 7.73 5.54
CA GLN A 21 -6.06 8.64 4.40
C GLN A 21 -6.48 7.93 3.12
N PRO A 22 -6.98 8.65 2.10
CA PRO A 22 -7.22 8.08 0.79
C PRO A 22 -5.91 7.58 0.17
N ILE A 23 -5.93 6.32 -0.28
CA ILE A 23 -4.77 5.63 -0.84
C ILE A 23 -4.82 5.62 -2.37
N ALA A 24 -5.99 5.35 -2.94
CA ALA A 24 -6.20 5.29 -4.38
C ALA A 24 -7.68 5.52 -4.71
N GLY A 25 -7.92 6.24 -5.80
CA GLY A 25 -9.21 6.32 -6.48
C GLY A 25 -9.06 5.79 -7.90
N GLY A 26 -10.15 5.34 -8.51
CA GLY A 26 -10.06 4.81 -9.87
C GLY A 26 -11.37 4.31 -10.43
N ARG A 27 -11.27 3.78 -11.66
CA ARG A 27 -12.38 3.16 -12.38
C ARG A 27 -12.02 1.75 -12.80
N TYR A 28 -12.97 0.85 -12.64
CA TYR A 28 -12.93 -0.50 -13.18
C TYR A 28 -13.74 -0.53 -14.47
N HIS A 29 -13.15 -1.05 -15.54
CA HIS A 29 -13.85 -1.45 -16.75
C HIS A 29 -13.73 -2.97 -16.83
N ASP A 30 -14.56 -3.64 -16.03
CA ASP A 30 -14.55 -5.08 -15.89
C ASP A 30 -15.57 -5.69 -16.86
N ARG A 31 -15.18 -6.78 -17.51
CA ARG A 31 -16.09 -7.61 -18.31
C ARG A 31 -16.30 -8.93 -17.59
N PHE A 32 -17.56 -9.30 -17.48
CA PHE A 32 -17.98 -10.54 -16.86
C PHE A 32 -18.66 -11.43 -17.89
N GLU A 33 -18.57 -12.72 -17.67
CA GLU A 33 -19.33 -13.70 -18.41
C GLU A 33 -19.85 -14.78 -17.48
N ARG A 34 -20.92 -15.46 -17.89
CA ARG A 34 -21.50 -16.55 -17.13
C ARG A 34 -21.04 -17.89 -17.69
N ARG A 35 -20.19 -18.61 -16.96
CA ARG A 35 -19.70 -19.95 -17.30
C ARG A 35 -20.27 -20.97 -16.34
N SER A 36 -20.90 -22.02 -16.85
CA SER A 36 -21.50 -23.10 -16.04
C SER A 36 -22.36 -22.57 -14.89
N GLY A 37 -23.19 -21.56 -15.17
CA GLY A 37 -24.08 -20.94 -14.19
C GLY A 37 -23.44 -19.94 -13.24
N ARG A 38 -22.11 -19.72 -13.29
CA ARG A 38 -21.37 -18.81 -12.39
C ARG A 38 -20.82 -17.60 -13.14
N TRP A 39 -20.84 -16.43 -12.50
CA TRP A 39 -20.18 -15.24 -13.03
C TRP A 39 -18.66 -15.33 -12.84
N CYS A 40 -17.92 -15.03 -13.89
CA CYS A 40 -16.47 -15.00 -13.88
C CYS A 40 -15.98 -13.68 -14.49
N PHE A 41 -14.82 -13.20 -14.04
CA PHE A 41 -14.10 -12.15 -14.75
C PHE A 41 -13.57 -12.74 -16.05
N LEU A 42 -13.96 -12.13 -17.16
CA LEU A 42 -13.33 -12.35 -18.45
C LEU A 42 -12.16 -11.39 -18.64
N GLU A 43 -12.31 -10.15 -18.15
CA GLU A 43 -11.29 -9.12 -18.25
C GLU A 43 -11.46 -8.10 -17.12
N ARG A 44 -10.34 -7.62 -16.57
CA ARG A 44 -10.31 -6.52 -15.60
C ARG A 44 -9.36 -5.45 -16.10
N ARG A 45 -9.89 -4.26 -16.37
CA ARG A 45 -9.08 -3.07 -16.72
C ARG A 45 -9.25 -2.03 -15.62
N VAL A 46 -8.19 -1.85 -14.84
CA VAL A 46 -8.16 -0.88 -13.75
C VAL A 46 -7.46 0.39 -14.22
N ARG A 47 -8.09 1.54 -14.02
CA ARG A 47 -7.45 2.85 -14.16
C ARG A 47 -7.44 3.50 -12.78
N ILE A 48 -6.26 3.54 -12.15
CA ILE A 48 -6.07 4.16 -10.85
C ILE A 48 -5.57 5.59 -11.07
N ASN A 49 -6.41 6.55 -10.70
CA ASN A 49 -6.10 7.97 -10.64
C ASN A 49 -7.25 8.67 -9.88
N PRO A 50 -7.00 9.35 -8.75
CA PRO A 50 -5.71 9.70 -8.13
C PRO A 50 -5.06 8.57 -7.29
N VAL A 51 -3.75 8.68 -7.03
CA VAL A 51 -2.99 7.85 -6.08
C VAL A 51 -2.46 8.74 -4.96
N GLY A 52 -2.68 8.34 -3.71
CA GLY A 52 -2.24 9.05 -2.51
C GLY A 52 -0.86 8.61 -2.01
N GLU A 53 -0.60 8.79 -0.72
CA GLU A 53 0.65 8.36 -0.07
C GLU A 53 0.67 6.82 0.05
N VAL A 54 1.64 6.18 -0.60
CA VAL A 54 1.75 4.72 -0.66
C VAL A 54 3.12 4.19 -0.24
N SER A 55 3.94 4.98 0.46
CA SER A 55 5.29 4.57 0.88
C SER A 55 5.29 3.30 1.73
N ARG A 56 4.23 3.08 2.53
CA ARG A 56 4.06 1.92 3.41
C ARG A 56 3.16 0.81 2.84
N HIS A 57 2.80 0.86 1.55
CA HIS A 57 2.12 -0.27 0.91
C HIS A 57 3.06 -1.44 0.73
N LEU A 58 2.51 -2.66 0.82
CA LEU A 58 3.25 -3.86 0.45
C LEU A 58 3.75 -3.68 -0.99
N ARG A 59 5.07 -3.74 -1.15
CA ARG A 59 5.72 -3.81 -2.46
C ARG A 59 6.11 -5.26 -2.68
N GLU A 60 5.84 -5.78 -3.87
CA GLU A 60 6.39 -7.07 -4.26
C GLU A 60 7.89 -6.86 -4.55
N ASP A 61 8.74 -7.68 -3.94
CA ASP A 61 10.13 -7.79 -4.36
C ASP A 61 10.14 -8.58 -5.67
N VAL A 62 10.05 -7.87 -6.80
CA VAL A 62 10.26 -8.47 -8.12
C VAL A 62 11.78 -8.53 -8.35
N PRO A 63 12.39 -9.73 -8.48
CA PRO A 63 13.82 -9.86 -8.75
C PRO A 63 14.23 -9.32 -10.12
#